data_AF-A0A6G6B1P0-F1
#
_entry.id   AF-A0A6G6B1P0-F1
#
_cell.length_a   1.000
_cell.length_b   1.000
_cell.length_c   1.000
_cell.angle_alpha   90.00
_cell.angle_beta   90.00
_cell.angle_gamma   90.00
#
_symmetry.space_group_name_H-M   'P 1'
#
loop_
_entity.id
_entity.type
_entity.pdbx_description
1 polymer ?
#
loop_
_entity_poly.entity_id
_entity_poly.type
_entity_poly.pdbx_seq_one_letter_code
_entity_poly.pdbx_strand_id
1 'polypeptide(L)'
;MGELSNPRLKLPLNCPTLHKLSDNPCMFRGAKLNYYINYFIVGVFFILYMIFFSKAKSFIVHLMFKLAYYNSKYVSYKLTQIISIFLGQYMSYISVAEYDKGRSPAYAGTRAPFNINLSSQVKFYSTTPNKTTYKDSKDITADVLNKLLKNQKVCITEAELSRLKAIPGVRFDLPLNEQTISAFESLVGKPNTRGIKAGVYIFTHIASGAKYVGSSNSLSRRLDQYFSSKHFNQKNSGLLLPLIKKEGFEAFRLEVMVMPDNIGLEFNTSNNLNFNFSYLFLEQYYLLQDKFNLNTQRIVNFRVDQGKTVYLYSLDGKILYYCGYSLNEIKGVLGIHFVTCTNCIKTGESYLGFFRISTDRLVGSEKTKLSLQELLNLIEMKKKEALEKSSRSKFSKAVVIRKEDEEKTLEFPSITLTVKYLNSIDISADRNQLAKHLDTNKSYKGYIFSKA
;
A
#
# COMPACT_ATOMS: atom_id res chain seq x y z
N MET A 1 -50.42 -23.91 -6.28
CA MET A 1 -49.81 -25.10 -5.66
C MET A 1 -48.69 -25.55 -6.57
N GLY A 2 -47.45 -25.28 -6.19
CA GLY A 2 -46.26 -25.67 -6.94
C GLY A 2 -45.33 -26.43 -6.02
N GLU A 3 -44.75 -27.51 -6.53
CA GLU A 3 -43.60 -28.15 -5.92
C GLU A 3 -42.42 -28.23 -6.89
N LEU A 4 -41.26 -28.01 -6.28
CA LEU A 4 -39.92 -27.94 -6.81
C LEU A 4 -39.43 -29.27 -7.37
N SER A 5 -38.66 -29.21 -8.45
CA SER A 5 -37.57 -30.17 -8.66
C SER A 5 -36.34 -29.49 -9.26
N ASN A 6 -35.28 -29.52 -8.48
CA ASN A 6 -33.93 -29.04 -8.74
C ASN A 6 -33.18 -30.00 -9.69
N PRO A 7 -32.35 -29.51 -10.63
CA PRO A 7 -31.17 -30.26 -11.02
C PRO A 7 -29.87 -29.45 -10.99
N ARG A 8 -28.89 -30.12 -10.39
CA ARG A 8 -27.49 -29.76 -10.18
C ARG A 8 -26.75 -29.38 -11.48
N LEU A 9 -25.91 -28.35 -11.32
CA LEU A 9 -24.63 -28.08 -11.98
C LEU A 9 -24.05 -29.22 -12.84
N LYS A 10 -23.88 -28.94 -14.14
CA LYS A 10 -22.84 -29.55 -14.99
C LYS A 10 -21.88 -28.45 -15.42
N LEU A 11 -20.65 -28.50 -14.91
CA LEU A 11 -19.50 -27.74 -15.40
C LEU A 11 -18.89 -28.48 -16.60
N PRO A 12 -18.58 -27.82 -17.72
CA PRO A 12 -17.68 -28.38 -18.71
C PRO A 12 -16.21 -28.12 -18.31
N LEU A 13 -15.49 -29.24 -18.16
CA LEU A 13 -14.04 -29.32 -18.30
C LEU A 13 -13.61 -28.74 -19.66
N ASN A 14 -12.63 -27.83 -19.68
CA ASN A 14 -11.57 -27.77 -20.68
C ASN A 14 -10.65 -26.57 -20.40
N CYS A 15 -9.41 -26.85 -19.97
CA CYS A 15 -8.28 -25.95 -20.21
C CYS A 15 -7.01 -26.81 -20.34
N PRO A 16 -6.36 -26.85 -21.52
CA PRO A 16 -5.16 -27.63 -21.71
C PRO A 16 -3.88 -26.84 -21.40
N THR A 17 -2.84 -27.65 -21.14
CA THR A 17 -1.40 -27.41 -21.32
C THR A 17 -0.60 -26.69 -20.22
N LEU A 18 -0.18 -27.53 -19.26
CA LEU A 18 1.13 -27.48 -18.60
C LEU A 18 2.28 -27.56 -19.62
N HIS A 19 3.26 -26.66 -19.50
CA HIS A 19 4.62 -26.93 -19.99
C HIS A 19 5.62 -26.88 -18.83
N LYS A 20 6.46 -27.91 -18.82
CA LYS A 20 7.55 -28.27 -17.90
C LYS A 20 8.49 -27.11 -17.57
N LEU A 21 8.91 -27.01 -16.31
CA LEU A 21 10.20 -26.44 -15.91
C LEU A 21 10.88 -27.36 -14.89
N SER A 22 12.18 -27.49 -15.09
CA SER A 22 13.06 -28.60 -14.74
C SER A 22 13.45 -28.69 -13.27
N ASP A 23 13.67 -29.94 -12.86
CA ASP A 23 14.43 -30.34 -11.67
C ASP A 23 15.86 -29.78 -11.67
N ASN A 24 16.31 -29.25 -10.53
CA ASN A 24 17.73 -29.06 -10.26
C ASN A 24 18.03 -29.20 -8.74
N PRO A 25 18.63 -30.32 -8.26
CA PRO A 25 18.70 -30.64 -6.82
C PRO A 25 19.85 -29.98 -6.04
N CYS A 26 20.69 -29.16 -6.66
CA CYS A 26 22.00 -28.82 -6.09
C CYS A 26 22.01 -27.61 -5.12
N MET A 27 20.92 -26.84 -4.98
CA MET A 27 20.92 -25.64 -4.11
C MET A 27 20.49 -25.88 -2.66
N PHE A 28 19.95 -27.04 -2.30
CA PHE A 28 19.34 -27.28 -0.98
C PHE A 28 20.26 -27.92 0.08
N ARG A 29 21.48 -28.36 -0.27
CA ARG A 29 22.39 -29.04 0.68
C ARG A 29 23.16 -28.09 1.61
N GLY A 30 23.56 -26.90 1.14
CA GLY A 30 24.39 -25.98 1.93
C GLY A 30 23.68 -25.34 3.13
N ALA A 31 22.38 -25.02 2.98
CA ALA A 31 21.62 -24.35 4.03
C ALA A 31 21.27 -25.28 5.21
N LYS A 32 21.00 -26.57 4.95
CA LYS A 32 20.74 -27.56 6.01
C LYS A 32 22.00 -27.85 6.84
N LEU A 33 23.17 -27.95 6.21
CA LEU A 33 24.41 -28.27 6.93
C LEU A 33 24.81 -27.15 7.92
N ASN A 34 24.66 -25.88 7.52
CA ASN A 34 24.92 -24.74 8.42
C ASN A 34 23.92 -24.66 9.58
N TYR A 35 22.68 -25.09 9.38
CA TYR A 35 21.68 -25.14 10.45
C TYR A 35 22.06 -26.16 11.54
N TYR A 36 22.50 -27.36 11.15
CA TYR A 36 22.89 -28.39 12.12
C TYR A 36 24.21 -28.09 12.85
N ILE A 37 25.18 -27.46 12.18
CA ILE A 37 26.45 -27.05 12.81
C ILE A 37 26.19 -25.99 13.90
N ASN A 38 25.32 -25.02 13.63
CA ASN A 38 24.97 -23.99 14.62
C ASN A 38 24.24 -24.58 15.84
N TYR A 39 23.34 -25.55 15.65
CA TYR A 39 22.68 -26.23 16.76
C TYR A 39 23.63 -27.10 17.59
N PHE A 40 24.59 -27.77 16.93
CA PHE A 40 25.62 -28.56 17.62
C PHE A 40 26.52 -27.67 18.48
N ILE A 41 26.98 -26.53 17.93
CA ILE A 41 27.82 -25.57 18.67
C ILE A 41 27.06 -25.00 19.88
N VAL A 42 25.79 -24.61 19.71
CA VAL A 42 24.96 -24.11 20.82
C VAL A 42 24.75 -25.19 21.89
N GLY A 43 24.53 -26.45 21.49
CA GLY A 43 24.41 -27.58 22.41
C GLY A 43 25.70 -27.83 23.22
N VAL A 44 26.86 -27.77 22.58
CA VAL A 44 28.17 -27.92 23.25
C VAL A 44 28.41 -26.79 24.25
N PHE A 45 28.12 -25.53 23.88
CA PHE A 45 28.24 -24.41 24.81
C PHE A 45 27.26 -24.50 25.99
N PHE A 46 26.06 -25.05 25.78
CA PHE A 46 25.10 -25.27 26.85
C PHE A 46 25.53 -26.38 27.81
N ILE A 47 26.12 -27.46 27.31
CA ILE A 47 26.68 -28.54 28.15
C ILE A 47 27.89 -28.04 28.93
N LEU A 48 28.81 -27.31 28.29
CA LEU A 48 29.95 -26.69 28.96
C LEU A 48 29.49 -25.68 30.03
N TYR A 49 28.43 -24.91 29.74
CA TYR A 49 27.77 -24.03 30.71
C TYR A 49 27.24 -24.83 31.91
N MET A 50 26.49 -25.91 31.71
CA MET A 50 25.98 -26.72 32.82
C MET A 50 27.10 -27.36 33.65
N ILE A 51 28.18 -27.81 33.01
CA ILE A 51 29.35 -28.38 33.68
C ILE A 51 30.07 -27.32 34.53
N PHE A 52 30.33 -26.13 33.98
CA PHE A 52 31.00 -25.04 34.69
C PHE A 52 30.15 -24.44 35.82
N PHE A 53 28.83 -24.40 35.66
CA PHE A 53 27.93 -23.74 36.60
C PHE A 53 27.44 -24.63 37.75
N SER A 54 27.68 -25.95 37.70
CA SER A 54 27.32 -26.86 38.81
C SER A 54 28.18 -26.70 40.08
N LYS A 55 29.31 -25.98 40.02
CA LYS A 55 30.29 -25.92 41.14
C LYS A 55 30.61 -24.53 41.72
N ALA A 56 30.05 -23.43 41.22
CA ALA A 56 30.37 -22.10 41.73
C ALA A 56 29.23 -21.47 42.53
N LYS A 57 29.37 -21.39 43.86
CA LYS A 57 28.47 -20.62 44.73
C LYS A 57 28.76 -19.12 44.60
N SER A 58 27.73 -18.40 44.16
CA SER A 58 27.26 -17.05 44.54
C SER A 58 28.27 -15.91 44.77
N PHE A 59 27.97 -14.78 44.10
CA PHE A 59 28.55 -13.43 44.20
C PHE A 59 29.56 -13.02 43.11
N ILE A 60 30.69 -13.71 42.94
CA ILE A 60 31.66 -13.35 41.88
C ILE A 60 31.03 -13.50 40.49
N VAL A 61 30.17 -14.51 40.31
CA VAL A 61 29.42 -14.75 39.07
C VAL A 61 28.45 -13.61 38.76
N HIS A 62 27.79 -13.03 39.76
CA HIS A 62 26.89 -11.90 39.56
C HIS A 62 27.67 -10.63 39.15
N LEU A 63 28.83 -10.40 39.76
CA LEU A 63 29.71 -9.27 39.43
C LEU A 63 30.29 -9.43 38.01
N MET A 64 30.73 -10.64 37.65
CA MET A 64 31.21 -10.96 36.30
C MET A 64 30.09 -10.85 35.26
N PHE A 65 28.85 -11.21 35.57
CA PHE A 65 27.71 -11.03 34.66
C PHE A 65 27.37 -9.55 34.47
N LYS A 66 27.48 -8.74 35.53
CA LYS A 66 27.26 -7.29 35.46
C LYS A 66 28.35 -6.61 34.63
N LEU A 67 29.61 -7.01 34.80
CA LEU A 67 30.76 -6.54 34.01
C LEU A 67 30.70 -7.04 32.55
N ALA A 68 30.32 -8.29 32.31
CA ALA A 68 30.15 -8.85 30.98
C ALA A 68 28.95 -8.24 30.23
N TYR A 69 27.86 -7.91 30.94
CA TYR A 69 26.72 -7.19 30.36
C TYR A 69 27.09 -5.74 29.99
N TYR A 70 27.90 -5.07 30.82
CA TYR A 70 28.38 -3.72 30.53
C TYR A 70 29.37 -3.72 29.36
N ASN A 71 30.31 -4.67 29.34
CA ASN A 71 31.27 -4.83 28.26
C ASN A 71 30.62 -5.36 26.97
N SER A 72 29.56 -6.20 27.03
CA SER A 72 28.87 -6.66 25.82
C SER A 72 28.06 -5.56 25.15
N LYS A 73 27.53 -4.58 25.91
CA LYS A 73 26.94 -3.36 25.32
C LYS A 73 27.98 -2.49 24.64
N TYR A 74 29.15 -2.32 25.25
CA TYR A 74 30.22 -1.49 24.69
C TYR A 74 30.88 -2.16 23.46
N VAL A 75 31.12 -3.47 23.54
CA VAL A 75 31.61 -4.29 22.43
C VAL A 75 30.55 -4.40 21.35
N SER A 76 29.26 -4.62 21.66
CA SER A 76 28.17 -4.62 20.67
C SER A 76 28.06 -3.29 19.95
N TYR A 77 28.18 -2.15 20.66
CA TYR A 77 28.16 -0.83 20.04
C TYR A 77 29.38 -0.59 19.12
N LYS A 78 30.59 -0.95 19.57
CA LYS A 78 31.81 -0.86 18.77
C LYS A 78 31.82 -1.84 17.59
N LEU A 79 31.32 -3.07 17.78
CA LEU A 79 31.17 -4.07 16.72
C LEU A 79 30.11 -3.62 15.72
N THR A 80 29.02 -2.97 16.15
CA THR A 80 28.01 -2.40 15.25
C THR A 80 28.58 -1.24 14.44
N GLN A 81 29.45 -0.40 15.03
CA GLN A 81 30.17 0.65 14.30
C GLN A 81 31.22 0.08 13.32
N ILE A 82 31.98 -0.94 13.72
CA ILE A 82 32.98 -1.59 12.85
C ILE A 82 32.30 -2.35 11.72
N ILE A 83 31.19 -3.05 12.01
CA ILE A 83 30.36 -3.75 11.02
C ILE A 83 29.71 -2.75 10.06
N SER A 84 29.30 -1.55 10.50
CA SER A 84 28.76 -0.53 9.59
C SER A 84 29.85 0.18 8.75
N ILE A 85 31.09 0.26 9.25
CA ILE A 85 32.25 0.71 8.45
C ILE A 85 32.63 -0.35 7.40
N PHE A 86 32.63 -1.64 7.75
CA PHE A 86 32.95 -2.73 6.82
C PHE A 86 31.81 -3.02 5.81
N LEU A 87 30.54 -2.95 6.22
CA LEU A 87 29.40 -3.08 5.30
C LEU A 87 29.21 -1.86 4.40
N GLY A 88 29.69 -0.68 4.82
CA GLY A 88 29.70 0.53 4.00
C GLY A 88 30.64 0.44 2.78
N GLN A 89 31.64 -0.43 2.81
CA GLN A 89 32.55 -0.66 1.68
C GLN A 89 32.10 -1.81 0.76
N TYR A 90 31.25 -2.72 1.23
CA TYR A 90 30.80 -3.90 0.47
C TYR A 90 29.45 -3.74 -0.26
N MET A 91 28.71 -2.66 0.00
CA MET A 91 27.38 -2.40 -0.59
C MET A 91 27.40 -1.34 -1.71
N SER A 92 28.34 -1.46 -2.65
CA SER A 92 28.30 -0.74 -3.95
C SER A 92 27.93 -1.63 -5.13
N TYR A 93 27.63 -2.91 -4.89
CA TYR A 93 27.01 -3.81 -5.85
C TYR A 93 25.71 -4.35 -5.25
N ILE A 94 24.61 -4.23 -6.01
CA ILE A 94 23.21 -4.58 -5.67
C ILE A 94 22.38 -3.41 -5.10
N SER A 95 21.96 -2.50 -5.99
CA SER A 95 20.63 -1.89 -5.93
C SER A 95 19.65 -2.88 -6.58
N VAL A 96 18.46 -3.22 -6.07
CA VAL A 96 17.26 -2.40 -5.97
C VAL A 96 16.25 -3.17 -5.11
N ALA A 97 15.82 -2.61 -3.97
CA ALA A 97 14.46 -2.69 -3.43
C ALA A 97 14.39 -1.91 -2.10
N GLU A 98 13.40 -1.01 -2.03
CA GLU A 98 12.88 -0.37 -0.80
C GLU A 98 13.78 0.67 -0.09
N TYR A 99 13.89 1.80 -0.78
CA TYR A 99 13.91 3.12 -0.16
C TYR A 99 12.57 3.34 0.59
N ASP A 100 12.59 3.57 1.91
CA ASP A 100 12.34 4.90 2.50
C ASP A 100 12.08 4.82 4.03
N LYS A 101 13.13 5.02 4.84
CA LYS A 101 13.02 5.62 6.19
C LYS A 101 14.30 6.38 6.53
N GLY A 102 14.18 7.71 6.59
CA GLY A 102 14.93 8.53 7.56
C GLY A 102 16.16 9.26 7.05
N ARG A 103 15.98 10.33 6.26
CA ARG A 103 16.91 11.47 6.28
C ARG A 103 16.36 12.56 7.21
N SER A 104 17.05 12.79 8.32
CA SER A 104 17.09 14.11 8.95
C SER A 104 18.30 14.85 8.39
N PRO A 105 18.16 16.08 7.86
CA PRO A 105 19.30 16.97 7.74
C PRO A 105 19.48 17.75 9.05
N ALA A 106 20.72 17.73 9.54
CA ALA A 106 21.20 18.69 10.51
C ALA A 106 21.07 20.11 9.94
N TYR A 107 20.48 21.03 10.70
CA TYR A 107 20.71 22.46 10.55
C TYR A 107 21.21 23.02 11.88
N ALA A 108 22.38 23.63 11.80
CA ALA A 108 23.03 24.34 12.88
C ALA A 108 22.34 25.69 13.13
N GLY A 109 22.24 26.03 14.42
CA GLY A 109 22.35 27.37 14.99
C GLY A 109 21.61 28.54 14.33
N THR A 110 20.51 28.97 14.94
CA THR A 110 20.34 30.36 15.41
C THR A 110 19.16 30.41 16.38
N ARG A 111 19.42 30.84 17.62
CA ARG A 111 18.41 31.08 18.64
C ARG A 111 17.64 32.34 18.29
N ALA A 112 16.32 32.22 18.15
CA ALA A 112 15.37 33.34 18.24
C ALA A 112 14.30 32.97 19.29
N PRO A 113 13.78 33.93 20.07
CA PRO A 113 13.06 33.64 21.30
C PRO A 113 11.69 33.02 21.01
N PHE A 114 11.37 31.95 21.76
CA PHE A 114 10.07 31.32 21.79
C PHE A 114 9.02 32.32 22.28
N ASN A 115 8.23 32.85 21.36
CA ASN A 115 6.95 33.47 21.67
C ASN A 115 5.88 32.39 21.42
N ILE A 116 5.35 31.80 22.50
CA ILE A 116 4.29 30.79 22.44
C ILE A 116 2.99 31.52 22.12
N ASN A 117 2.71 31.72 20.82
CA ASN A 117 1.35 31.99 20.37
C ASN A 117 0.62 30.64 20.33
N LEU A 118 -0.14 30.39 21.40
CA LEU A 118 -1.00 29.25 21.61
C LEU A 118 -2.20 29.33 20.65
N SER A 119 -1.99 29.09 19.36
CA SER A 119 -3.08 28.93 18.37
C SER A 119 -3.06 27.56 17.70
N SER A 120 -2.78 26.51 18.48
CA SER A 120 -3.26 25.19 18.09
C SER A 120 -4.75 25.13 18.41
N GLN A 121 -5.60 25.53 17.46
CA GLN A 121 -6.95 24.98 17.41
C GLN A 121 -6.82 23.48 17.17
N VAL A 122 -6.59 22.74 18.25
CA VAL A 122 -6.94 21.33 18.34
C VAL A 122 -8.44 21.31 18.05
N LYS A 123 -8.81 20.94 16.82
CA LYS A 123 -10.19 20.64 16.49
C LYS A 123 -10.56 19.43 17.34
N PHE A 124 -11.08 19.68 18.53
CA PHE A 124 -11.86 18.72 19.28
C PHE A 124 -13.07 18.41 18.40
N TYR A 125 -13.03 17.28 17.68
CA TYR A 125 -14.27 16.64 17.28
C TYR A 125 -15.05 16.44 18.58
N SER A 126 -16.22 17.06 18.69
CA SER A 126 -17.14 16.96 19.83
C SER A 126 -16.99 15.62 20.56
N THR A 127 -16.51 15.64 21.79
CA THR A 127 -16.30 14.45 22.63
C THR A 127 -17.60 13.84 23.15
N THR A 128 -18.74 14.37 22.71
CA THR A 128 -20.05 13.75 22.89
C THR A 128 -20.70 13.59 21.51
N PRO A 129 -20.64 12.38 20.90
CA PRO A 129 -21.60 12.06 19.86
C PRO A 129 -22.96 12.03 20.55
N ASN A 130 -23.94 12.71 19.96
CA ASN A 130 -25.34 12.49 20.31
C ASN A 130 -25.54 10.97 20.32
N LYS A 131 -25.86 10.42 21.48
CA LYS A 131 -25.94 8.98 21.77
C LYS A 131 -27.22 8.41 21.16
N THR A 132 -27.53 8.82 19.93
CA THR A 132 -28.72 8.40 19.22
C THR A 132 -28.49 6.96 18.81
N THR A 133 -28.95 6.07 19.67
CA THR A 133 -28.98 4.65 19.42
C THR A 133 -30.44 4.22 19.40
N TYR A 134 -30.74 3.26 18.53
CA TYR A 134 -32.08 2.77 18.29
C TYR A 134 -32.16 1.32 18.76
N LYS A 135 -33.21 1.05 19.54
CA LYS A 135 -33.57 -0.31 19.95
C LYS A 135 -34.08 -1.11 18.75
N ASP A 136 -34.93 -0.49 17.93
CA ASP A 136 -35.48 -1.10 16.73
C ASP A 136 -34.72 -0.62 15.49
N SER A 137 -34.24 -1.58 14.69
CA SER A 137 -33.52 -1.31 13.45
C SER A 137 -34.39 -0.67 12.36
N LYS A 138 -35.72 -0.77 12.46
CA LYS A 138 -36.65 -0.15 11.51
C LYS A 138 -36.65 1.39 11.57
N ASP A 139 -36.26 1.93 12.72
CA ASP A 139 -36.25 3.38 12.96
C ASP A 139 -35.00 4.05 12.34
N ILE A 140 -34.04 3.25 11.86
CA ILE A 140 -32.82 3.73 11.22
C ILE A 140 -33.06 3.82 9.71
N THR A 141 -33.58 4.97 9.28
CA THR A 141 -33.89 5.29 7.88
C THR A 141 -32.70 5.97 7.18
N ALA A 142 -32.73 6.04 5.85
CA ALA A 142 -31.76 6.81 5.07
C ALA A 142 -31.80 8.30 5.40
N ASP A 143 -32.98 8.87 5.70
CA ASP A 143 -33.09 10.26 6.18
C ASP A 143 -32.33 10.48 7.51
N VAL A 144 -32.44 9.54 8.44
CA VAL A 144 -31.66 9.56 9.70
C VAL A 144 -30.15 9.54 9.41
N LEU A 145 -29.70 8.66 8.51
CA LEU A 145 -28.29 8.59 8.10
C LEU A 145 -27.82 9.88 7.43
N ASN A 146 -28.61 10.44 6.52
CA ASN A 146 -28.28 11.66 5.77
C ASN A 146 -28.19 12.89 6.67
N LYS A 147 -29.10 13.02 7.65
CA LYS A 147 -29.04 14.08 8.66
C LYS A 147 -27.77 13.98 9.50
N LEU A 148 -27.43 12.75 9.93
CA LEU A 148 -26.24 12.49 10.73
C LEU A 148 -24.93 12.74 9.97
N LEU A 149 -24.91 12.38 8.68
CA LEU A 149 -23.72 12.46 7.83
C LEU A 149 -23.67 13.75 6.98
N LYS A 150 -24.56 14.71 7.22
CA LYS A 150 -24.67 15.97 6.44
C LYS A 150 -23.31 16.69 6.28
N ASN A 151 -22.51 16.74 7.33
CA ASN A 151 -21.19 17.40 7.32
C ASN A 151 -20.14 16.67 6.47
N GLN A 152 -20.39 15.41 6.12
CA GLN A 152 -19.51 14.60 5.28
C GLN A 152 -19.86 14.71 3.79
N LYS A 153 -20.91 15.48 3.44
CA LYS A 153 -21.37 15.72 2.05
C LYS A 153 -21.63 14.43 1.27
N VAL A 154 -22.17 13.43 1.96
CA VAL A 154 -22.61 12.17 1.37
C VAL A 154 -24.09 11.98 1.67
N CYS A 155 -24.78 11.27 0.78
CA CYS A 155 -26.17 10.90 0.98
C CYS A 155 -26.43 9.50 0.43
N ILE A 156 -27.48 8.87 0.96
CA ILE A 156 -28.02 7.59 0.51
C ILE A 156 -29.55 7.68 0.46
N THR A 157 -30.18 7.00 -0.49
CA THR A 157 -31.64 6.87 -0.56
C THR A 157 -32.12 5.59 0.14
N GLU A 158 -33.41 5.51 0.48
CA GLU A 158 -33.99 4.31 1.12
C GLU A 158 -33.82 3.03 0.29
N ALA A 159 -33.93 3.13 -1.03
CA ALA A 159 -33.75 2.01 -1.93
C ALA A 159 -32.31 1.48 -1.87
N GLU A 160 -31.33 2.39 -1.83
CA GLU A 160 -29.92 2.04 -1.72
C GLU A 160 -29.58 1.44 -0.36
N LEU A 161 -30.10 2.03 0.73
CA LEU A 161 -29.94 1.48 2.07
C LEU A 161 -30.56 0.08 2.19
N SER A 162 -31.73 -0.14 1.58
CA SER A 162 -32.38 -1.44 1.55
C SER A 162 -31.53 -2.48 0.82
N ARG A 163 -30.93 -2.12 -0.32
CA ARG A 163 -29.98 -2.99 -1.04
C ARG A 163 -28.75 -3.33 -0.20
N LEU A 164 -28.18 -2.35 0.52
CA LEU A 164 -27.05 -2.60 1.42
C LEU A 164 -27.40 -3.55 2.57
N LYS A 165 -28.59 -3.39 3.16
CA LYS A 165 -29.09 -4.25 4.24
C LYS A 165 -29.35 -5.69 3.77
N ALA A 166 -29.61 -5.89 2.48
CA ALA A 166 -29.85 -7.21 1.89
C ALA A 166 -28.56 -8.00 1.59
N ILE A 167 -27.37 -7.39 1.73
CA ILE A 167 -26.10 -8.08 1.50
C ILE A 167 -25.95 -9.22 2.52
N PRO A 168 -25.73 -10.48 2.07
CA PRO A 168 -25.60 -11.61 2.99
C PRO A 168 -24.32 -11.51 3.81
N GLY A 169 -24.45 -11.78 5.12
CA GLY A 169 -23.31 -11.96 6.02
C GLY A 169 -22.91 -13.43 6.10
N VAL A 170 -21.61 -13.72 5.96
CA VAL A 170 -21.04 -15.06 6.18
C VAL A 170 -20.43 -15.12 7.57
N ARG A 171 -20.75 -16.16 8.34
CA ARG A 171 -20.32 -16.29 9.74
C ARG A 171 -19.16 -17.29 9.88
N PHE A 172 -18.23 -16.95 10.76
CA PHE A 172 -17.09 -17.76 11.14
C PHE A 172 -17.00 -17.78 12.67
N ASP A 173 -16.97 -18.97 13.25
CA ASP A 173 -16.54 -19.11 14.64
C ASP A 173 -15.02 -18.87 14.70
N LEU A 174 -14.57 -18.25 15.80
CA LEU A 174 -13.17 -17.92 15.99
C LEU A 174 -12.56 -18.79 17.11
N PRO A 175 -11.23 -19.04 17.08
CA PRO A 175 -10.28 -18.69 16.03
C PRO A 175 -10.54 -19.47 14.72
N LEU A 176 -10.13 -18.89 13.59
CA LEU A 176 -10.15 -19.61 12.31
C LEU A 176 -9.21 -20.83 12.39
N ASN A 177 -9.63 -21.94 11.80
CA ASN A 177 -8.89 -23.21 11.75
C ASN A 177 -8.61 -23.64 10.30
N GLU A 178 -7.85 -24.71 10.11
CA GLU A 178 -7.46 -25.21 8.78
C GLU A 178 -8.64 -25.48 7.85
N GLN A 179 -9.81 -25.85 8.40
CA GLN A 179 -11.02 -26.12 7.62
C GLN A 179 -11.73 -24.83 7.17
N THR A 180 -11.66 -23.77 7.97
CA THR A 180 -12.40 -22.52 7.75
C THR A 180 -11.56 -21.43 7.10
N ILE A 181 -10.24 -21.49 7.20
CA ILE A 181 -9.33 -20.47 6.66
C ILE A 181 -9.45 -20.34 5.14
N SER A 182 -9.59 -21.45 4.41
CA SER A 182 -9.74 -21.44 2.95
C SER A 182 -11.04 -20.75 2.51
N ALA A 183 -12.15 -21.02 3.21
CA ALA A 183 -13.42 -20.36 2.96
C ALA A 183 -13.37 -18.87 3.32
N PHE A 184 -12.71 -18.53 4.43
CA PHE A 184 -12.48 -17.15 4.83
C PHE A 184 -11.67 -16.36 3.80
N GLU A 185 -10.52 -16.88 3.37
CA GLU A 185 -9.67 -16.26 2.35
C GLU A 185 -10.35 -16.17 0.99
N SER A 186 -11.19 -17.15 0.63
CA SER A 186 -11.99 -17.10 -0.60
C SER A 186 -13.03 -15.98 -0.57
N LEU A 187 -13.58 -15.68 0.62
CA LEU A 187 -14.54 -14.60 0.80
C LEU A 187 -13.86 -13.22 0.81
N VAL A 188 -12.82 -13.03 1.62
CA VAL A 188 -12.23 -11.70 1.88
C VAL A 188 -10.99 -11.38 1.06
N GLY A 189 -10.46 -12.38 0.35
CA GLY A 189 -9.17 -12.34 -0.33
C GLY A 189 -8.00 -12.67 0.60
N LYS A 190 -6.80 -12.79 0.02
CA LYS A 190 -5.56 -12.94 0.80
C LYS A 190 -4.95 -11.57 1.15
N PRO A 191 -4.28 -11.43 2.29
CA PRO A 191 -3.50 -10.23 2.57
C PRO A 191 -2.42 -10.02 1.50
N ASN A 192 -2.16 -8.77 1.11
CA ASN A 192 -1.11 -8.39 0.15
C ASN A 192 -1.22 -8.99 -1.27
N THR A 193 -2.39 -9.49 -1.68
CA THR A 193 -2.64 -9.96 -3.05
C THR A 193 -3.47 -8.97 -3.88
N ARG A 194 -3.46 -9.15 -5.21
CA ARG A 194 -4.44 -8.51 -6.11
C ARG A 194 -5.85 -9.07 -5.82
N GLY A 195 -6.90 -8.28 -6.03
CA GLY A 195 -8.29 -8.69 -5.73
C GLY A 195 -8.79 -8.26 -4.35
N ILE A 196 -8.61 -6.98 -4.02
CA ILE A 196 -9.05 -6.41 -2.74
C ILE A 196 -10.57 -6.39 -2.68
N LYS A 197 -11.15 -7.00 -1.63
CA LYS A 197 -12.59 -6.96 -1.36
C LYS A 197 -12.91 -5.94 -0.25
N ALA A 198 -13.90 -5.10 -0.51
CA ALA A 198 -14.40 -4.11 0.44
C ALA A 198 -15.65 -4.64 1.16
N GLY A 199 -15.93 -4.16 2.37
CA GLY A 199 -17.13 -4.56 3.08
C GLY A 199 -17.15 -4.24 4.56
N VAL A 200 -18.09 -4.86 5.25
CA VAL A 200 -18.37 -4.70 6.68
C VAL A 200 -18.08 -6.02 7.39
N TYR A 201 -17.55 -5.94 8.60
CA TYR A 201 -17.34 -7.08 9.49
C TYR A 201 -17.89 -6.78 10.88
N ILE A 202 -18.42 -7.80 11.54
CA ILE A 202 -19.03 -7.70 12.86
C ILE A 202 -18.44 -8.78 13.77
N PHE A 203 -17.83 -8.37 14.88
CA PHE A 203 -17.52 -9.27 15.98
C PHE A 203 -18.70 -9.31 16.94
N THR A 204 -19.21 -10.50 17.26
CA THR A 204 -20.25 -10.71 18.26
C THR A 204 -19.65 -11.50 19.42
N HIS A 205 -19.67 -10.94 20.62
CA HIS A 205 -19.30 -11.64 21.84
C HIS A 205 -20.40 -12.66 22.19
N ILE A 206 -20.03 -13.93 22.33
CA ILE A 206 -20.98 -15.04 22.42
C ILE A 206 -21.79 -14.96 23.73
N ALA A 207 -21.11 -14.71 24.86
CA ALA A 207 -21.75 -14.76 26.17
C ALA A 207 -22.69 -13.56 26.44
N SER A 208 -22.30 -12.35 26.02
CA SER A 208 -23.08 -11.13 26.32
C SER A 208 -23.92 -10.61 25.15
N GLY A 209 -23.70 -11.13 23.94
CA GLY A 209 -24.33 -10.61 22.72
C GLY A 209 -23.83 -9.22 22.28
N ALA A 210 -22.85 -8.65 22.99
CA ALA A 210 -22.22 -7.38 22.67
C ALA A 210 -21.56 -7.43 21.29
N LYS A 211 -21.72 -6.37 20.48
CA LYS A 211 -21.21 -6.34 19.10
C LYS A 211 -20.26 -5.19 18.85
N TYR A 212 -19.28 -5.46 17.99
CA TYR A 212 -18.44 -4.48 17.33
C TYR A 212 -18.67 -4.56 15.83
N VAL A 213 -18.89 -3.45 15.15
CA VAL A 213 -18.88 -3.36 13.69
C VAL A 213 -17.67 -2.55 13.23
N GLY A 214 -17.07 -2.95 12.12
CA GLY A 214 -16.13 -2.12 11.39
C GLY A 214 -16.27 -2.35 9.90
N SER A 215 -15.66 -1.48 9.12
CA SER A 215 -15.57 -1.66 7.68
C SER A 215 -14.15 -1.45 7.14
N SER A 216 -13.95 -1.83 5.89
CA SER A 216 -12.69 -1.63 5.19
C SER A 216 -12.88 -1.65 3.68
N ASN A 217 -12.08 -0.85 2.97
CA ASN A 217 -11.86 -1.01 1.54
C ASN A 217 -11.01 -2.24 1.20
N SER A 218 -10.40 -2.87 2.21
CA SER A 218 -9.61 -4.10 2.11
C SER A 218 -9.86 -4.95 3.35
N LEU A 219 -10.82 -5.87 3.23
CA LEU A 219 -11.23 -6.76 4.31
C LEU A 219 -10.09 -7.66 4.75
N SER A 220 -9.41 -8.35 3.81
CA SER A 220 -8.27 -9.23 4.11
C SER A 220 -7.20 -8.55 4.95
N ARG A 221 -6.73 -7.37 4.53
CA ARG A 221 -5.71 -6.59 5.26
C ARG A 221 -6.21 -6.13 6.62
N ARG A 222 -7.47 -5.68 6.74
CA ARG A 222 -8.00 -5.18 8.02
C ARG A 222 -8.22 -6.30 9.02
N LEU A 223 -8.76 -7.43 8.58
CA LEU A 223 -9.01 -8.58 9.45
C LEU A 223 -7.71 -9.26 9.87
N ASP A 224 -6.73 -9.36 8.96
CA ASP A 224 -5.38 -9.81 9.28
C ASP A 224 -4.72 -8.97 10.38
N GLN A 225 -5.00 -7.66 10.47
CA GLN A 225 -4.50 -6.84 11.57
C GLN A 225 -5.05 -7.30 12.93
N TYR A 226 -6.31 -7.73 13.02
CA TYR A 226 -6.84 -8.25 14.29
C TYR A 226 -6.22 -9.60 14.65
N PHE A 227 -6.02 -10.47 13.66
CA PHE A 227 -5.48 -11.82 13.89
C PHE A 227 -3.96 -11.83 14.09
N SER A 228 -3.24 -10.88 13.49
CA SER A 228 -1.81 -10.74 13.64
C SER A 228 -1.46 -9.78 14.77
N SER A 229 -0.75 -10.27 15.78
CA SER A 229 -0.21 -9.46 16.88
C SER A 229 0.82 -8.40 16.44
N LYS A 230 1.16 -8.33 15.15
CA LYS A 230 2.22 -7.51 14.57
C LYS A 230 1.79 -6.07 14.22
N HIS A 231 0.50 -5.84 13.96
CA HIS A 231 0.05 -4.57 13.35
C HIS A 231 -0.75 -3.65 14.26
N PHE A 232 -1.35 -4.17 15.33
CA PHE A 232 -1.81 -3.34 16.44
C PHE A 232 -0.71 -3.28 17.49
N ASN A 233 0.09 -2.21 17.48
CA ASN A 233 0.80 -1.80 18.70
C ASN A 233 -0.25 -1.79 19.81
N GLN A 234 -0.08 -2.69 20.78
CA GLN A 234 -1.05 -3.20 21.77
C GLN A 234 -1.64 -2.13 22.72
N LYS A 235 -2.07 -0.99 22.20
CA LYS A 235 -2.83 -0.01 22.96
C LYS A 235 -4.22 -0.61 23.14
N ASN A 236 -4.58 -0.86 24.40
CA ASN A 236 -5.92 -1.19 24.88
C ASN A 236 -6.90 -0.05 24.49
N SER A 237 -7.17 0.08 23.20
CA SER A 237 -7.96 1.14 22.60
C SER A 237 -9.30 0.58 22.16
N GLY A 238 -10.36 1.35 22.37
CA GLY A 238 -11.73 0.86 22.20
C GLY A 238 -12.10 -0.21 23.24
N LEU A 239 -13.18 -0.94 22.99
CA LEU A 239 -13.68 -1.98 23.89
C LEU A 239 -13.48 -3.40 23.34
N LEU A 240 -13.39 -3.56 22.01
CA LEU A 240 -13.20 -4.88 21.38
C LEU A 240 -11.84 -5.49 21.72
N LEU A 241 -10.73 -4.78 21.46
CA LEU A 241 -9.38 -5.34 21.62
C LEU A 241 -9.06 -5.73 23.08
N PRO A 242 -9.39 -4.92 24.11
CA PRO A 242 -9.22 -5.35 25.50
C PRO A 242 -10.01 -6.61 25.84
N LEU A 243 -11.24 -6.75 25.30
CA LEU A 243 -12.08 -7.91 25.56
C LEU A 243 -11.54 -9.17 24.88
N ILE A 244 -11.10 -9.08 23.61
CA ILE A 244 -10.39 -10.19 22.92
C ILE A 244 -9.14 -10.59 23.69
N LYS A 245 -8.35 -9.63 24.19
CA LYS A 245 -7.15 -9.92 24.98
C LYS A 245 -7.45 -10.65 26.29
N LYS A 246 -8.60 -10.34 26.91
CA LYS A 246 -9.03 -10.92 28.18
C LYS A 246 -9.61 -12.32 28.01
N GLU A 247 -10.45 -12.53 26.99
CA GLU A 247 -11.31 -13.73 26.88
C GLU A 247 -10.97 -14.61 25.67
N GLY A 248 -10.01 -14.21 24.85
CA GLY A 248 -9.61 -14.94 23.64
C GLY A 248 -10.54 -14.68 22.46
N PHE A 249 -10.17 -15.23 21.30
CA PHE A 249 -10.99 -15.16 20.09
C PHE A 249 -12.17 -16.15 20.15
N GLU A 250 -12.04 -17.22 20.94
CA GLU A 250 -13.02 -18.25 21.22
C GLU A 250 -14.33 -17.68 21.80
N ALA A 251 -14.25 -16.54 22.49
CA ALA A 251 -15.41 -15.83 23.02
C ALA A 251 -16.21 -15.08 21.95
N PHE A 252 -15.79 -15.10 20.68
CA PHE A 252 -16.37 -14.31 19.61
C PHE A 252 -16.72 -15.12 18.36
N ARG A 253 -17.75 -14.63 17.67
CA ARG A 253 -18.05 -14.99 16.29
C ARG A 253 -17.82 -13.80 15.37
N LEU A 254 -17.28 -14.04 14.19
CA LEU A 254 -17.12 -13.05 13.13
C LEU A 254 -18.22 -13.21 12.07
N GLU A 255 -18.84 -12.12 11.65
CA GLU A 255 -19.73 -12.06 10.49
C GLU A 255 -19.15 -11.07 9.47
N VAL A 256 -19.00 -11.49 8.21
CA VAL A 256 -18.42 -10.66 7.15
C VAL A 256 -19.40 -10.50 6.00
N MET A 257 -19.65 -9.25 5.60
CA MET A 257 -20.46 -8.85 4.46
C MET A 257 -19.55 -8.21 3.41
N VAL A 258 -19.32 -8.91 2.30
CA VAL A 258 -18.51 -8.40 1.18
C VAL A 258 -19.41 -7.59 0.25
N MET A 259 -18.97 -6.39 -0.13
CA MET A 259 -19.69 -5.58 -1.11
C MET A 259 -19.66 -6.29 -2.47
N PRO A 260 -20.81 -6.52 -3.12
CA PRO A 260 -20.84 -7.10 -4.45
C PRO A 260 -20.25 -6.12 -5.47
N ASP A 261 -19.60 -6.66 -6.50
CA ASP A 261 -18.91 -5.86 -7.52
C ASP A 261 -19.88 -4.97 -8.33
N ASN A 262 -21.16 -5.36 -8.43
CA ASN A 262 -22.25 -4.54 -8.95
C ASN A 262 -23.47 -4.64 -8.03
N ILE A 263 -23.74 -3.57 -7.28
CA ILE A 263 -24.87 -3.49 -6.34
C ILE A 263 -26.13 -2.85 -6.95
N GLY A 264 -26.15 -2.61 -8.27
CA GLY A 264 -27.30 -1.98 -8.94
C GLY A 264 -27.55 -0.55 -8.46
N LEU A 265 -26.50 0.14 -8.01
CA LEU A 265 -26.50 1.56 -7.71
C LEU A 265 -26.06 2.28 -8.99
N GLU A 266 -27.03 2.73 -9.78
CA GLU A 266 -26.76 3.33 -11.09
C GLU A 266 -25.85 4.58 -10.96
N PHE A 267 -24.88 4.68 -11.86
CA PHE A 267 -23.97 5.82 -12.01
C PHE A 267 -24.75 7.05 -12.49
N ASN A 268 -25.58 7.63 -11.63
CA ASN A 268 -26.15 8.94 -11.92
C ASN A 268 -25.03 9.99 -11.82
N THR A 269 -24.85 10.67 -12.93
CA THR A 269 -23.80 11.62 -13.34
C THR A 269 -23.70 12.89 -12.49
N SER A 270 -24.20 12.87 -11.25
CA SER A 270 -24.19 14.01 -10.32
C SER A 270 -23.22 13.77 -9.18
N ASN A 271 -21.96 14.22 -9.33
CA ASN A 271 -21.00 14.61 -8.27
C ASN A 271 -20.84 13.75 -7.00
N ASN A 272 -21.37 12.54 -6.95
CA ASN A 272 -21.30 11.67 -5.79
C ASN A 272 -20.05 10.80 -5.89
N LEU A 273 -18.98 11.35 -5.31
CA LEU A 273 -17.83 10.66 -4.72
C LEU A 273 -17.94 9.12 -4.80
N ASN A 274 -17.19 8.53 -5.74
CA ASN A 274 -16.72 7.15 -5.73
C ASN A 274 -17.58 6.17 -4.90
N PHE A 275 -18.46 5.41 -5.56
CA PHE A 275 -19.23 4.28 -5.00
C PHE A 275 -18.38 3.22 -4.23
N ASN A 276 -17.06 3.38 -4.19
CA ASN A 276 -16.08 2.68 -3.35
C ASN A 276 -16.26 2.87 -1.82
N PHE A 277 -17.32 3.52 -1.34
CA PHE A 277 -17.55 3.79 0.09
C PHE A 277 -18.92 3.35 0.61
N SER A 278 -19.73 2.63 -0.18
CA SER A 278 -21.08 2.20 0.22
C SER A 278 -21.12 1.38 1.51
N TYR A 279 -20.08 0.58 1.79
CA TYR A 279 -19.91 -0.15 3.04
C TYR A 279 -19.88 0.76 4.29
N LEU A 280 -19.52 2.04 4.17
CA LEU A 280 -19.53 2.99 5.28
C LEU A 280 -20.96 3.37 5.69
N PHE A 281 -21.89 3.45 4.75
CA PHE A 281 -23.31 3.63 5.09
C PHE A 281 -23.85 2.42 5.86
N LEU A 282 -23.46 1.22 5.43
CA LEU A 282 -23.86 -0.01 6.12
C LEU A 282 -23.24 -0.11 7.52
N GLU A 283 -21.96 0.25 7.69
CA GLU A 283 -21.33 0.38 9.01
C GLU A 283 -22.07 1.41 9.87
N GLN A 284 -22.38 2.59 9.33
CA GLN A 284 -23.09 3.64 10.08
C GLN A 284 -24.48 3.16 10.54
N TYR A 285 -25.21 2.44 9.69
CA TYR A 285 -26.49 1.82 10.04
C TYR A 285 -26.35 0.90 11.25
N TYR A 286 -25.33 0.04 11.28
CA TYR A 286 -25.09 -0.83 12.44
C TYR A 286 -24.63 -0.07 13.68
N LEU A 287 -23.80 0.97 13.53
CA LEU A 287 -23.37 1.83 14.63
C LEU A 287 -24.52 2.58 15.31
N LEU A 288 -25.70 2.67 14.70
CA LEU A 288 -26.88 3.27 15.33
C LEU A 288 -27.71 2.27 16.13
N GLN A 289 -27.42 0.97 16.09
CA GLN A 289 -28.14 -0.02 16.89
C GLN A 289 -27.52 -0.18 18.29
N ASP A 290 -28.35 -0.34 19.32
CA ASP A 290 -27.91 -0.42 20.73
C ASP A 290 -26.92 -1.56 21.00
N LYS A 291 -27.12 -2.71 20.34
CA LYS A 291 -26.29 -3.91 20.50
C LYS A 291 -24.83 -3.74 20.04
N PHE A 292 -24.52 -2.73 19.23
CA PHE A 292 -23.15 -2.41 18.80
C PHE A 292 -22.44 -1.55 19.83
N ASN A 293 -22.36 -2.07 21.05
CA ASN A 293 -21.86 -1.37 22.23
C ASN A 293 -20.34 -1.54 22.47
N LEU A 294 -19.63 -2.31 21.63
CA LEU A 294 -18.17 -2.40 21.67
C LEU A 294 -17.49 -1.30 20.82
N ASN A 295 -18.25 -0.57 20.01
CA ASN A 295 -17.77 0.61 19.27
C ASN A 295 -17.79 1.86 20.15
N THR A 296 -16.62 2.44 20.40
CA THR A 296 -16.50 3.75 21.09
C THR A 296 -16.76 4.92 20.15
N GLN A 297 -16.35 4.80 18.88
CA GLN A 297 -16.71 5.75 17.82
C GLN A 297 -18.04 5.34 17.21
N ARG A 298 -19.01 6.25 17.22
CA ARG A 298 -20.40 6.00 16.75
C ARG A 298 -20.72 6.61 15.38
N ILE A 299 -19.80 7.40 14.83
CA ILE A 299 -19.93 8.04 13.53
C ILE A 299 -18.80 7.57 12.63
N VAL A 300 -19.15 7.00 11.48
CA VAL A 300 -18.16 6.60 10.48
C VAL A 300 -17.47 7.83 9.91
N ASN A 301 -16.22 7.68 9.50
CA ASN A 301 -15.50 8.73 8.79
C ASN A 301 -15.46 8.34 7.30
N PHE A 302 -16.38 8.90 6.52
CA PHE A 302 -16.19 8.99 5.08
C PHE A 302 -14.99 9.91 4.87
N ARG A 303 -13.84 9.28 4.63
CA ARG A 303 -12.67 9.95 4.05
C ARG A 303 -12.97 10.30 2.59
N VAL A 304 -14.14 10.93 2.33
CA VAL A 304 -14.35 11.68 1.10
C VAL A 304 -13.10 12.51 0.94
N ASP A 305 -12.45 12.41 -0.22
CA ASP A 305 -11.18 13.08 -0.42
C ASP A 305 -11.42 14.57 -0.14
N GLN A 306 -11.04 15.02 1.06
CA GLN A 306 -10.94 16.42 1.44
C GLN A 306 -9.66 17.00 0.80
N GLY A 307 -9.33 16.46 -0.39
CA GLY A 307 -8.20 16.88 -1.17
C GLY A 307 -8.35 18.35 -1.52
N LYS A 308 -7.23 18.99 -1.77
CA LYS A 308 -7.27 20.31 -2.42
C LYS A 308 -7.89 20.10 -3.80
N THR A 309 -8.87 20.93 -4.13
CA THR A 309 -9.43 20.99 -5.48
C THR A 309 -8.30 21.26 -6.48
N VAL A 310 -8.33 20.54 -7.59
CA VAL A 310 -7.34 20.62 -8.67
C VAL A 310 -8.08 20.94 -9.95
N TYR A 311 -7.60 21.96 -10.63
CA TYR A 311 -8.17 22.48 -11.86
C TYR A 311 -7.22 22.19 -13.01
N LEU A 312 -7.78 21.70 -14.12
CA LEU A 312 -7.09 21.52 -15.39
C LEU A 312 -7.56 22.62 -16.35
N TYR A 313 -6.65 23.49 -16.76
CA TYR A 313 -6.92 24.62 -17.64
C TYR A 313 -6.17 24.48 -18.97
N SER A 314 -6.58 25.29 -19.96
CA SER A 314 -5.71 25.70 -21.05
C SER A 314 -4.48 26.45 -20.52
N LEU A 315 -3.40 26.52 -21.30
CA LEU A 315 -2.17 27.21 -20.89
C LEU A 315 -2.40 28.67 -20.47
N ASP A 316 -3.26 29.36 -21.22
CA ASP A 316 -3.63 30.76 -20.98
C ASP A 316 -4.63 30.93 -19.82
N GLY A 317 -5.12 29.83 -19.22
CA GLY A 317 -6.06 29.86 -18.10
C GLY A 317 -7.49 30.24 -18.47
N LYS A 318 -7.79 30.49 -19.76
CA LYS A 318 -9.12 30.95 -20.19
C LYS A 318 -10.17 29.84 -20.20
N ILE A 319 -9.77 28.60 -20.46
CA ILE A 319 -10.70 27.46 -20.54
C ILE A 319 -10.42 26.51 -19.38
N LEU A 320 -11.44 26.26 -18.55
CA LEU A 320 -11.43 25.20 -17.53
C LEU A 320 -11.92 23.89 -18.17
N TYR A 321 -11.00 22.95 -18.38
CA TYR A 321 -11.31 21.62 -18.90
C TYR A 321 -11.94 20.72 -17.85
N TYR A 322 -11.40 20.72 -16.63
CA TYR A 322 -11.87 19.82 -15.57
C TYR A 322 -11.57 20.37 -14.17
N CYS A 323 -12.46 20.06 -13.23
CA CYS A 323 -12.31 20.38 -11.81
C CYS A 323 -12.49 19.08 -11.02
N GLY A 324 -11.39 18.58 -10.45
CA GLY A 324 -11.40 17.45 -9.53
C GLY A 324 -11.28 17.92 -8.09
N TYR A 325 -11.92 17.25 -7.14
CA TYR A 325 -11.85 17.58 -5.72
C TYR A 325 -10.62 16.96 -5.04
N SER A 326 -9.85 16.15 -5.74
CA SER A 326 -8.59 15.59 -5.25
C SER A 326 -7.62 15.19 -6.36
N LEU A 327 -6.33 15.05 -6.01
CA LEU A 327 -5.33 14.46 -6.91
C LEU A 327 -5.64 12.99 -7.25
N ASN A 328 -6.31 12.26 -6.36
CA ASN A 328 -6.71 10.88 -6.61
C ASN A 328 -7.84 10.82 -7.63
N GLU A 329 -8.79 11.75 -7.58
CA GLU A 329 -9.85 11.88 -8.57
C GLU A 329 -9.27 12.21 -9.95
N ILE A 330 -8.35 13.18 -10.04
CA ILE A 330 -7.63 13.48 -11.28
C ILE A 330 -6.93 12.24 -11.84
N LYS A 331 -6.28 11.43 -10.99
CA LYS A 331 -5.66 10.17 -11.42
C LYS A 331 -6.68 9.14 -11.88
N GLY A 332 -7.77 8.96 -11.13
CA GLY A 332 -8.78 7.94 -11.42
C GLY A 332 -9.62 8.27 -12.66
N VAL A 333 -9.93 9.55 -12.87
CA VAL A 333 -10.78 10.02 -13.96
C VAL A 333 -9.94 10.37 -15.20
N LEU A 334 -8.92 11.21 -15.07
CA LEU A 334 -8.13 11.71 -16.20
C LEU A 334 -6.87 10.87 -16.50
N GLY A 335 -6.52 9.92 -15.63
CA GLY A 335 -5.31 9.10 -15.80
C GLY A 335 -4.01 9.91 -15.64
N ILE A 336 -4.05 11.08 -14.99
CA ILE A 336 -2.86 11.90 -14.73
C ILE A 336 -2.34 11.56 -13.32
N HIS A 337 -1.11 11.08 -13.24
CA HIS A 337 -0.56 10.64 -11.95
C HIS A 337 -0.42 11.80 -10.96
N PHE A 338 -0.65 11.54 -9.67
CA PHE A 338 -0.58 12.56 -8.61
C PHE A 338 0.80 13.23 -8.52
N VAL A 339 1.89 12.49 -8.78
CA VAL A 339 3.26 13.02 -8.81
C VAL A 339 3.39 14.07 -9.92
N THR A 340 2.89 13.77 -11.12
CA THR A 340 2.92 14.68 -12.26
C THR A 340 2.14 15.95 -11.96
N CYS A 341 0.91 15.81 -11.45
CA CYS A 341 0.09 16.95 -11.04
C CYS A 341 0.82 17.81 -9.98
N THR A 342 1.38 17.16 -8.95
CA THR A 342 2.12 17.85 -7.88
C THR A 342 3.33 18.62 -8.42
N ASN A 343 4.06 18.04 -9.38
CA ASN A 343 5.18 18.71 -10.01
C ASN A 343 4.71 19.93 -10.80
N CYS A 344 3.72 19.78 -11.70
CA CYS A 344 3.15 20.90 -12.46
C CYS A 344 2.64 22.03 -11.56
N ILE A 345 2.00 21.70 -10.44
CA ILE A 345 1.53 22.69 -9.47
C ILE A 345 2.71 23.41 -8.80
N LYS A 346 3.76 22.69 -8.41
CA LYS A 346 4.92 23.26 -7.70
C LYS A 346 5.83 24.09 -8.61
N THR A 347 6.08 23.61 -9.82
CA THR A 347 7.00 24.26 -10.77
C THR A 347 6.30 25.29 -11.64
N GLY A 348 4.97 25.24 -11.73
CA GLY A 348 4.20 26.01 -12.71
C GLY A 348 4.34 25.49 -14.14
N GLU A 349 5.09 24.40 -14.36
CA GLU A 349 5.26 23.82 -15.68
C GLU A 349 3.94 23.24 -16.22
N SER A 350 3.74 23.42 -17.52
CA SER A 350 2.61 22.83 -18.21
C SER A 350 2.68 21.31 -18.27
N TYR A 351 1.55 20.65 -18.07
CA TYR A 351 1.40 19.23 -18.36
C TYR A 351 1.30 19.01 -19.88
N LEU A 352 2.17 18.16 -20.42
CA LEU A 352 2.28 17.83 -21.85
C LEU A 352 2.53 19.04 -22.77
N GLY A 353 2.99 20.17 -22.24
CA GLY A 353 3.13 21.40 -23.04
C GLY A 353 1.80 22.01 -23.47
N PHE A 354 0.67 21.58 -22.88
CA PHE A 354 -0.67 21.94 -23.36
C PHE A 354 -1.65 22.31 -22.25
N PHE A 355 -1.51 21.73 -21.07
CA PHE A 355 -2.42 21.97 -19.96
C PHE A 355 -1.72 22.67 -18.81
N ARG A 356 -2.45 23.56 -18.14
CA ARG A 356 -2.03 24.12 -16.85
C ARG A 356 -2.79 23.43 -15.73
N ILE A 357 -2.06 22.95 -14.72
CA ILE A 357 -2.65 22.33 -13.53
C ILE A 357 -2.48 23.30 -12.36
N SER A 358 -3.56 23.63 -11.66
CA SER A 358 -3.58 24.58 -10.55
C SER A 358 -4.43 24.09 -9.39
N THR A 359 -4.10 24.50 -8.17
CA THR A 359 -5.00 24.38 -6.99
C THR A 359 -5.84 25.63 -6.78
N ASP A 360 -5.48 26.73 -7.43
CA ASP A 360 -6.17 28.00 -7.33
C ASP A 360 -7.15 28.14 -8.49
N ARG A 361 -8.37 28.57 -8.18
CA ARG A 361 -9.41 28.85 -9.17
C ARG A 361 -9.09 30.18 -9.85
N LEU A 362 -8.88 30.14 -11.16
CA LEU A 362 -8.68 31.35 -11.96
C LEU A 362 -10.04 32.05 -12.22
N VAL A 363 -10.08 33.35 -11.95
CA VAL A 363 -11.26 34.19 -12.20
C VAL A 363 -11.35 34.47 -13.70
N GLY A 364 -12.55 34.38 -14.27
CA GLY A 364 -12.80 34.63 -15.70
C GLY A 364 -12.58 33.42 -16.63
N SER A 365 -12.26 32.24 -16.09
CA SER A 365 -12.18 31.03 -16.91
C SER A 365 -13.57 30.53 -17.31
N GLU A 366 -13.79 30.30 -18.60
CA GLU A 366 -14.99 29.67 -19.12
C GLU A 366 -14.90 28.14 -19.00
N LYS A 367 -16.02 27.49 -18.69
CA LYS A 367 -16.07 26.03 -18.66
C LYS A 367 -16.01 25.50 -20.09
N THR A 368 -15.20 24.46 -20.31
CA THR A 368 -15.13 23.79 -21.61
C THR A 368 -16.50 23.28 -22.06
N LYS A 369 -16.71 23.27 -23.38
CA LYS A 369 -17.86 22.61 -24.03
C LYS A 369 -17.62 21.11 -24.28
N LEU A 370 -16.40 20.64 -24.07
CA LEU A 370 -16.03 19.24 -24.24
C LEU A 370 -16.70 18.36 -23.18
N SER A 371 -17.23 17.22 -23.61
CA SER A 371 -17.58 16.10 -22.74
C SER A 371 -16.34 15.49 -22.09
N LEU A 372 -16.54 14.71 -21.02
CA LEU A 372 -15.44 14.01 -20.36
C LEU A 372 -14.69 13.07 -21.33
N GLN A 373 -15.41 12.35 -22.19
CA GLN A 373 -14.79 11.42 -23.14
C GLN A 373 -13.92 12.14 -24.17
N GLU A 374 -14.38 13.30 -24.68
CA GLU A 374 -13.60 14.12 -25.61
C GLU A 374 -12.33 14.67 -24.94
N LEU A 375 -12.42 15.08 -23.67
CA LEU A 375 -11.25 15.51 -22.90
C LEU A 375 -10.24 14.36 -22.69
N LEU A 376 -10.71 13.15 -22.40
CA LEU A 376 -9.83 11.99 -22.27
C LEU A 376 -9.11 11.67 -23.58
N ASN A 377 -9.83 11.72 -24.69
CA ASN A 377 -9.26 11.52 -26.03
C ASN A 377 -8.21 12.61 -26.35
N LEU A 378 -8.48 13.87 -25.99
CA LEU A 378 -7.54 14.99 -26.15
C LEU A 378 -6.27 14.78 -25.32
N ILE A 379 -6.39 14.37 -24.06
CA ILE A 379 -5.24 14.08 -23.19
C ILE A 379 -4.41 12.94 -23.79
N GLU A 380 -5.05 11.87 -24.26
CA GLU A 380 -4.35 10.71 -24.83
C GLU A 380 -3.60 11.08 -26.13
N MET A 381 -4.22 11.88 -26.99
CA MET A 381 -3.56 12.44 -28.18
C MET A 381 -2.31 13.25 -27.79
N LYS A 382 -2.43 14.15 -26.79
CA LYS A 382 -1.28 14.94 -26.31
C LYS A 382 -0.19 14.12 -25.65
N LYS A 383 -0.52 13.00 -25.00
CA LYS A 383 0.49 12.06 -24.47
C LYS A 383 1.32 11.44 -25.61
N LYS A 384 0.66 11.04 -26.70
CA LYS A 384 1.34 10.48 -27.89
C LYS A 384 2.26 11.51 -28.55
N GLU A 385 1.77 12.73 -28.78
CA GLU A 385 2.59 13.83 -29.33
C GLU A 385 3.83 14.14 -28.47
N ALA A 386 3.66 14.17 -27.14
CA ALA A 386 4.78 14.42 -26.22
C ALA A 386 5.81 13.29 -26.24
N LEU A 387 5.34 12.03 -26.35
CA LEU A 387 6.22 10.87 -26.44
C LEU A 387 7.06 10.90 -27.73
N GLU A 388 6.44 11.20 -28.87
CA GLU A 388 7.11 11.31 -30.18
C GLU A 388 8.17 12.43 -30.20
N LYS A 389 7.89 13.57 -29.55
CA LYS A 389 8.88 14.65 -29.38
C LYS A 389 10.05 14.23 -28.48
N SER A 390 9.79 13.41 -27.45
CA SER A 390 10.82 12.98 -26.49
C SER A 390 11.70 11.82 -27.01
N SER A 391 11.16 10.95 -27.86
CA SER A 391 11.86 9.76 -28.35
C SER A 391 12.96 10.09 -29.36
N ARG A 392 12.84 11.20 -30.09
CA ARG A 392 13.86 11.65 -31.06
C ARG A 392 15.12 12.27 -30.43
N SER A 393 15.11 12.66 -29.15
CA SER A 393 16.24 13.45 -28.58
C SER A 393 16.97 12.83 -27.38
N LYS A 394 16.43 11.81 -26.70
CA LYS A 394 16.97 11.39 -25.39
C LYS A 394 17.66 10.01 -25.32
N PHE A 395 17.44 9.09 -26.25
CA PHE A 395 17.79 7.67 -26.01
C PHE A 395 18.79 7.02 -26.95
N SER A 396 19.21 7.68 -28.03
CA SER A 396 20.22 7.18 -28.95
C SER A 396 21.34 8.20 -29.11
N LYS A 397 22.29 8.19 -28.16
CA LYS A 397 23.59 8.80 -28.41
C LYS A 397 24.42 7.81 -29.21
N ALA A 398 25.01 8.26 -30.29
CA ALA A 398 25.94 7.45 -31.06
C ALA A 398 27.14 7.07 -30.17
N VAL A 399 27.63 5.85 -30.37
CA VAL A 399 28.70 5.22 -29.59
C VAL A 399 29.77 4.79 -30.57
N VAL A 400 30.99 5.25 -30.34
CA VAL A 400 32.18 4.81 -31.04
C VAL A 400 32.86 3.74 -30.18
N ILE A 401 33.16 2.59 -30.78
CA ILE A 401 33.93 1.52 -30.15
C ILE A 401 35.27 1.35 -30.85
N ARG A 402 36.30 1.02 -30.07
CA ARG A 402 37.64 0.69 -30.56
C ARG A 402 38.13 -0.56 -29.82
N LYS A 403 38.72 -1.53 -30.52
CA LYS A 403 39.42 -2.62 -29.83
C LYS A 403 40.68 -2.08 -29.16
N GLU A 404 41.06 -2.65 -28.03
CA GLU A 404 42.22 -2.19 -27.27
C GLU A 404 43.50 -2.15 -28.12
N ASP A 405 43.69 -3.18 -28.95
CA ASP A 405 44.90 -3.42 -29.77
C ASP A 405 44.82 -2.86 -31.20
N GLU A 406 43.69 -2.26 -31.61
CA GLU A 406 43.51 -1.75 -32.97
C GLU A 406 43.16 -0.25 -32.94
N GLU A 407 43.70 0.54 -33.87
CA GLU A 407 43.29 1.96 -34.00
C GLU A 407 41.95 2.13 -34.71
N LYS A 408 41.43 1.06 -35.34
CA LYS A 408 40.20 1.10 -36.11
C LYS A 408 38.99 1.27 -35.19
N THR A 409 38.20 2.31 -35.46
CA THR A 409 36.95 2.59 -34.75
C THR A 409 35.73 2.13 -35.55
N LEU A 410 34.66 1.79 -34.83
CA LEU A 410 33.35 1.48 -35.39
C LEU A 410 32.30 2.35 -34.68
N GLU A 411 31.44 3.00 -35.45
CA GLU A 411 30.39 3.87 -34.92
C GLU A 411 29.02 3.18 -34.99
N PHE A 412 28.26 3.29 -33.90
CA PHE A 412 26.91 2.75 -33.79
C PHE A 412 25.93 3.85 -33.35
N PRO A 413 24.71 3.90 -33.89
CA PRO A 413 23.72 4.92 -33.51
C PRO A 413 23.24 4.84 -32.04
N SER A 414 23.49 3.73 -31.33
CA SER A 414 23.12 3.58 -29.92
C SER A 414 23.85 2.44 -29.23
N ILE A 415 23.94 2.51 -27.90
CA ILE A 415 24.43 1.41 -27.03
C ILE A 415 23.74 0.07 -27.34
N THR A 416 22.44 0.09 -27.66
CA THR A 416 21.69 -1.15 -27.95
C THR A 416 22.16 -1.81 -29.24
N LEU A 417 22.47 -1.01 -30.27
CA LEU A 417 23.04 -1.54 -31.52
C LEU A 417 24.47 -2.01 -31.30
N THR A 418 25.25 -1.31 -30.47
CA THR A 418 26.59 -1.75 -30.06
C THR A 418 26.56 -3.11 -29.36
N VAL A 419 25.64 -3.32 -28.41
CA VAL A 419 25.48 -4.63 -27.72
C VAL A 419 25.06 -5.73 -28.69
N LYS A 420 24.16 -5.44 -29.64
CA LYS A 420 23.78 -6.42 -30.67
C LYS A 420 24.97 -6.82 -31.55
N TYR A 421 25.79 -5.85 -31.95
CA TYR A 421 27.01 -6.12 -32.70
C TYR A 421 27.98 -7.01 -31.91
N LEU A 422 28.28 -6.64 -30.66
CA LEU A 422 29.18 -7.43 -29.80
C LEU A 422 28.66 -8.87 -29.61
N ASN A 423 27.36 -9.05 -29.38
CA ASN A 423 26.78 -10.39 -29.27
C ASN A 423 26.84 -11.16 -30.60
N SER A 424 26.80 -10.48 -31.76
CA SER A 424 26.92 -11.13 -33.07
C SER A 424 28.33 -11.61 -33.39
N ILE A 425 29.35 -11.10 -32.68
CA ILE A 425 30.74 -11.56 -32.75
C ILE A 425 31.11 -12.41 -31.52
N ASP A 426 30.12 -13.07 -30.91
CA ASP A 426 30.24 -13.94 -29.72
C ASP A 426 30.77 -13.27 -28.44
N ILE A 427 30.68 -11.95 -28.36
CA ILE A 427 31.02 -11.19 -27.15
C ILE A 427 29.75 -10.86 -26.39
N SER A 428 29.46 -11.63 -25.33
CA SER A 428 28.33 -11.36 -24.44
C SER A 428 28.52 -10.04 -23.69
N ALA A 429 27.82 -9.01 -24.16
CA ALA A 429 27.89 -7.65 -23.63
C ALA A 429 26.58 -7.25 -22.93
N ASP A 430 26.70 -6.65 -21.74
CA ASP A 430 25.56 -6.10 -21.00
C ASP A 430 25.41 -4.60 -21.25
N ARG A 431 24.18 -4.15 -21.50
CA ARG A 431 23.85 -2.75 -21.78
C ARG A 431 24.24 -1.82 -20.63
N ASN A 432 24.02 -2.23 -19.39
CA ASN A 432 24.31 -1.39 -18.22
C ASN A 432 25.81 -1.32 -17.97
N GLN A 433 26.53 -2.42 -18.19
CA GLN A 433 27.99 -2.43 -18.10
C GLN A 433 28.63 -1.57 -19.18
N LEU A 434 28.16 -1.64 -20.42
CA LEU A 434 28.66 -0.77 -21.49
C LEU A 434 28.45 0.71 -21.14
N ALA A 435 27.26 1.07 -20.64
CA ALA A 435 26.96 2.43 -20.22
C ALA A 435 27.89 2.94 -19.09
N LYS A 436 28.38 2.06 -18.21
CA LYS A 436 29.34 2.39 -17.16
C LYS A 436 30.76 2.62 -17.68
N HIS A 437 31.14 1.98 -18.79
CA HIS A 437 32.48 2.07 -19.36
C HIS A 437 32.59 3.14 -20.45
N LEU A 438 31.48 3.73 -20.85
CA LEU A 438 31.42 4.83 -21.82
C LEU A 438 32.21 6.05 -21.31
N ASP A 439 33.14 6.55 -22.13
CA ASP A 439 34.04 7.68 -21.86
C ASP A 439 35.00 7.48 -20.67
N THR A 440 35.19 6.24 -20.22
CA THR A 440 36.08 5.95 -19.08
C THR A 440 37.52 5.64 -19.49
N ASN A 441 37.79 5.48 -20.79
CA ASN A 441 39.04 4.93 -21.34
C ASN A 441 39.43 3.54 -20.78
N LYS A 442 38.53 2.88 -20.04
CA LYS A 442 38.73 1.52 -19.55
C LYS A 442 38.15 0.52 -20.55
N SER A 443 38.95 -0.49 -20.84
CA SER A 443 38.51 -1.63 -21.65
C SER A 443 37.40 -2.41 -20.95
N TYR A 444 36.33 -2.71 -21.68
CA TYR A 444 35.32 -3.68 -21.29
C TYR A 444 35.20 -4.72 -22.40
N LYS A 445 35.51 -5.98 -22.06
CA LYS A 445 35.53 -7.10 -23.03
C LYS A 445 36.46 -6.87 -24.23
N GLY A 446 37.58 -6.15 -24.04
CA GLY A 446 38.56 -5.86 -25.08
C GLY A 446 38.25 -4.64 -25.95
N TYR A 447 37.24 -3.85 -25.58
CA TYR A 447 36.83 -2.65 -26.30
C TYR A 447 36.78 -1.43 -25.39
N ILE A 448 37.18 -0.28 -25.94
CA ILE A 448 37.00 1.04 -25.34
C ILE A 448 35.80 1.71 -26.01
N PHE A 449 34.97 2.34 -25.19
CA PHE A 449 33.70 2.95 -25.60
C PHE A 449 33.75 4.45 -25.38
N SER A 450 33.38 5.23 -26.40
CA SER A 450 33.26 6.68 -26.31
C SER A 450 31.97 7.16 -26.97
N LYS A 451 31.46 8.31 -26.55
CA LYS A 451 30.38 8.99 -27.29
C LYS A 451 30.94 9.56 -28.59
N ALA A 452 30.15 9.45 -29.66
CA ALA A 452 30.42 10.20 -30.89
C ALA A 452 30.19 11.71 -30.68
#